data_AF-W4CSA4-F1
#
_entry.id   AF-W4CSA4-F1
#
_cell.length_a   1.000
_cell.length_b   1.000
_cell.length_c   1.000
_cell.angle_alpha   90.00
_cell.angle_beta   90.00
_cell.angle_gamma   90.00
#
_symmetry.space_group_name_H-M   'P 1'
#
loop_
_entity.id
_entity.type
_entity.pdbx_description
1 polymer ?
#
loop_
_entity_poly.entity_id
_entity_poly.type
_entity_poly.pdbx_seq_one_letter_code
_entity_poly.pdbx_strand_id
1 'polypeptide(L)'
;MSELKIGLIEKYSMIIPAAERETWEAKGWTEESSFRDFHYEAEEGEAMMTARPRTMTEMDKDALLGSRAVGFSTHLGTYGMGGPGFFGLLLEKEGVRQYLVYAVWASGQYILLDGRVIECHLNYNKSHRPWISSWAGKPEEEQWDELTAKVTGSVVSAVCLTDEELRLELTQEGARSQLVFYKYHQDLPPLGNGQPRKPAFEDGVIGDYLVLSEEHAVLHV
;
A
#
# COMPACT_ATOMS: atom_id res chain seq x y z
N MET A 1 11.12 16.64 17.24
CA MET A 1 10.84 15.49 16.36
C MET A 1 9.63 15.90 15.56
N SER A 2 9.83 16.27 14.30
CA SER A 2 8.73 16.64 13.40
C SER A 2 7.75 15.49 13.37
N GLU A 3 6.50 15.78 13.70
CA GLU A 3 5.37 14.86 13.49
C GLU A 3 5.44 14.38 12.04
N LEU A 4 5.79 13.11 11.84
CA LEU A 4 5.51 12.45 10.57
C LEU A 4 4.02 12.66 10.36
N LYS A 5 3.63 13.35 9.29
CA LYS A 5 2.22 13.49 8.92
C LYS A 5 1.73 12.10 8.51
N ILE A 6 1.37 11.30 9.50
CA ILE A 6 0.82 9.97 9.31
C ILE A 6 -0.59 10.17 8.76
N GLY A 7 -0.72 9.87 7.47
CA GLY A 7 -1.98 9.75 6.78
C GLY A 7 -2.72 11.07 6.58
N LEU A 8 -2.58 11.54 5.35
CA LEU A 8 -3.62 11.74 4.35
C LEU A 8 -2.81 12.06 3.10
N ILE A 9 -2.85 11.20 2.07
CA ILE A 9 -2.08 11.46 0.85
C ILE A 9 -2.80 12.56 0.08
N GLU A 10 -2.35 13.79 0.24
CA GLU A 10 -2.93 14.95 -0.45
C GLU A 10 -2.57 14.96 -1.94
N LYS A 11 -1.47 14.30 -2.30
CA LYS A 11 -0.92 14.35 -3.65
C LYS A 11 -0.09 13.13 -4.00
N TYR A 12 -0.16 12.76 -5.26
CA TYR A 12 0.70 11.75 -5.88
C TYR A 12 1.03 12.19 -7.30
N SER A 13 2.20 11.78 -7.80
CA SER A 13 2.70 12.22 -9.10
C SER A 13 3.11 11.05 -9.97
N MET A 14 3.22 11.29 -11.28
CA MET A 14 3.80 10.37 -12.23
C MET A 14 4.45 11.16 -13.37
N ILE A 15 5.48 10.58 -13.98
CA ILE A 15 6.06 11.09 -15.22
C ILE A 15 5.49 10.24 -16.36
N ILE A 16 4.96 10.91 -17.38
CA ILE A 16 4.37 10.28 -18.56
C ILE A 16 4.98 10.84 -19.84
N PRO A 17 4.87 10.15 -20.98
CA PRO A 17 5.12 10.77 -22.28
C PRO A 17 4.20 11.99 -22.49
N ALA A 18 4.74 13.11 -22.97
CA ALA A 18 3.97 14.34 -23.17
C ALA A 18 2.78 14.14 -24.14
N ALA A 19 2.88 13.18 -25.07
CA ALA A 19 1.80 12.81 -25.99
C ALA A 19 0.55 12.25 -25.28
N GLU A 20 0.68 11.74 -24.05
CA GLU A 20 -0.43 11.19 -23.27
C GLU A 20 -1.11 12.23 -22.37
N ARG A 21 -0.58 13.46 -22.28
CA ARG A 21 -1.04 14.49 -21.33
C ARG A 21 -2.55 14.70 -21.36
N GLU A 22 -3.12 14.94 -22.54
CA GLU A 22 -4.57 15.20 -22.68
C GLU A 22 -5.43 14.03 -22.18
N THR A 23 -4.94 12.79 -22.33
CA THR A 23 -5.62 11.60 -21.83
C THR A 23 -5.67 11.57 -20.30
N TRP A 24 -4.58 12.00 -19.66
CA TRP A 24 -4.49 12.04 -18.20
C TRP A 24 -5.21 13.25 -17.60
N GLU A 25 -5.18 14.41 -18.27
CA GLU A 25 -6.00 15.57 -17.90
C GLU A 25 -7.49 15.24 -17.92
N ALA A 26 -7.96 14.47 -18.92
CA ALA A 26 -9.34 13.98 -18.97
C ALA A 26 -9.70 13.04 -17.80
N LYS A 27 -8.71 12.41 -17.15
CA LYS A 27 -8.87 11.58 -15.95
C LYS A 27 -8.76 12.39 -14.64
N GLY A 28 -8.60 13.71 -14.72
CA GLY A 28 -8.50 14.61 -13.57
C GLY A 28 -7.08 14.83 -13.04
N TRP A 29 -6.05 14.48 -13.83
CA TRP A 29 -4.66 14.83 -13.51
C TRP A 29 -4.34 16.24 -13.99
N THR A 30 -3.34 16.88 -13.38
CA THR A 30 -2.88 18.23 -13.73
C THR A 30 -1.38 18.21 -14.01
N GLU A 31 -0.94 18.83 -15.10
CA GLU A 31 0.49 19.02 -15.37
C GLU A 31 1.08 20.02 -14.36
N GLU A 32 2.22 19.67 -13.76
CA GLU A 32 2.91 20.51 -12.80
C GLU A 32 4.42 20.53 -13.06
N SER A 33 4.81 21.31 -14.05
CA SER A 33 6.20 21.43 -14.53
C SER A 33 7.20 21.94 -13.50
N SER A 34 6.73 22.57 -12.41
CA SER A 34 7.58 23.04 -11.31
C SER A 34 7.70 22.05 -10.16
N PHE A 35 6.98 20.92 -10.19
CA PHE A 35 7.01 19.94 -9.12
C PHE A 35 8.39 19.26 -9.09
N ARG A 36 9.03 19.26 -7.92
CA ARG A 36 10.33 18.64 -7.67
C ARG A 36 10.26 17.87 -6.37
N ASP A 37 10.45 16.55 -6.42
CA ASP A 37 10.59 15.70 -5.24
C ASP A 37 11.62 14.59 -5.50
N PHE A 38 12.49 14.28 -4.53
CA PHE A 38 13.53 13.23 -4.58
C PHE A 38 14.09 12.81 -5.97
N HIS A 39 14.64 13.75 -6.75
CA HIS A 39 15.22 13.49 -8.09
C HIS A 39 14.23 12.98 -9.17
N TYR A 40 12.92 13.09 -8.96
CA TYR A 40 11.90 12.92 -9.99
C TYR A 40 11.69 14.23 -10.74
N GLU A 41 12.30 14.37 -11.91
CA GLU A 41 12.10 15.49 -12.84
C GLU A 41 11.80 14.90 -14.22
N ALA A 42 10.79 15.44 -14.90
CA ALA A 42 10.46 15.03 -16.26
C ALA A 42 11.56 15.48 -17.22
N GLU A 43 11.95 14.60 -18.14
CA GLU A 43 12.92 14.91 -19.20
C GLU A 43 12.26 15.54 -20.43
N GLU A 44 13.07 15.88 -21.45
CA GLU A 44 12.54 16.40 -22.71
C GLU A 44 11.62 15.37 -23.39
N GLY A 45 10.38 15.78 -23.65
CA GLY A 45 9.35 14.90 -24.22
C GLY A 45 8.45 14.21 -23.18
N GLU A 46 8.65 14.50 -21.89
CA GLU A 46 7.82 13.99 -20.80
C GLU A 46 7.01 15.11 -20.12
N ALA A 47 6.01 14.72 -19.33
CA ALA A 47 5.22 15.61 -18.51
C ALA A 47 5.13 15.07 -17.08
N MET A 48 5.36 15.95 -16.10
CA MET A 48 5.10 15.67 -14.69
C MET A 48 3.62 15.93 -14.41
N MET A 49 2.89 14.87 -14.07
CA MET A 49 1.46 14.94 -13.76
C MET A 49 1.23 14.71 -12.28
N THR A 50 0.31 15.48 -11.70
CA THR A 50 -0.09 15.34 -10.30
C THR A 50 -1.59 15.22 -10.17
N ALA A 51 -2.03 14.49 -9.15
CA ALA A 51 -3.44 14.36 -8.80
C ALA A 51 -3.57 14.15 -7.28
N ARG A 52 -4.80 13.99 -6.80
CA ARG A 52 -5.09 13.50 -5.45
C ARG A 52 -5.61 12.07 -5.55
N PRO A 53 -5.00 11.10 -4.85
CA PRO A 53 -5.49 9.73 -4.91
C PRO A 53 -6.85 9.64 -4.23
N ARG A 54 -7.73 8.78 -4.75
CA ARG A 54 -9.04 8.53 -4.16
C ARG A 54 -8.89 7.60 -2.96
N THR A 55 -9.58 7.91 -1.87
CA THR A 55 -9.64 7.04 -0.69
C THR A 55 -10.77 6.02 -0.81
N MET A 56 -10.75 4.97 0.02
CA MET A 56 -11.85 4.00 0.11
C MET A 56 -13.14 4.62 0.66
N THR A 57 -13.07 5.77 1.35
CA THR A 57 -14.25 6.54 1.76
C THR A 57 -14.92 7.29 0.61
N GLU A 58 -14.19 7.52 -0.49
CA GLU A 58 -14.67 8.28 -1.66
C GLU A 58 -15.14 7.38 -2.81
N MET A 59 -14.97 6.06 -2.68
CA MET A 59 -15.30 5.09 -3.71
C MET A 59 -16.22 3.99 -3.19
N ASP A 60 -16.89 3.34 -4.12
CA ASP A 60 -17.57 2.09 -3.83
C ASP A 60 -16.54 0.97 -3.59
N LYS A 61 -16.51 0.44 -2.36
CA LYS A 61 -15.64 -0.69 -2.00
C LYS A 61 -15.84 -1.91 -2.89
N ASP A 62 -17.06 -2.09 -3.42
CA ASP A 62 -17.40 -3.24 -4.26
C ASP A 62 -16.77 -3.14 -5.65
N ALA A 63 -16.19 -1.98 -6.02
CA ALA A 63 -15.36 -1.83 -7.22
C ALA A 63 -14.16 -2.79 -7.22
N LEU A 64 -13.66 -3.20 -6.04
CA LEU A 64 -12.56 -4.17 -5.89
C LEU A 64 -12.97 -5.62 -6.20
N LEU A 65 -14.27 -5.94 -6.19
CA LEU A 65 -14.73 -7.32 -6.44
C LEU A 65 -14.36 -7.78 -7.85
N GLY A 66 -13.85 -9.00 -7.95
CA GLY A 66 -13.38 -9.60 -9.19
C GLY A 66 -11.99 -9.12 -9.63
N SER A 67 -11.37 -8.16 -8.94
CA SER A 67 -10.00 -7.77 -9.21
C SER A 67 -9.03 -8.90 -8.88
N ARG A 68 -8.06 -9.13 -9.76
CA ARG A 68 -7.00 -10.12 -9.58
C ARG A 68 -5.78 -9.44 -8.94
N ALA A 69 -5.30 -9.97 -7.83
CA ALA A 69 -4.00 -9.60 -7.30
C ALA A 69 -2.90 -10.11 -8.23
N VAL A 70 -2.13 -9.21 -8.82
CA VAL A 70 -1.02 -9.55 -9.74
C VAL A 70 0.35 -9.28 -9.13
N GLY A 71 0.38 -8.71 -7.92
CA GLY A 71 1.59 -8.48 -7.15
C GLY A 71 1.30 -7.65 -5.90
N PHE A 72 2.35 -7.22 -5.22
CA PHE A 72 2.29 -6.27 -4.12
C PHE A 72 3.62 -5.51 -4.02
N SER A 73 3.63 -4.46 -3.21
CA SER A 73 4.86 -3.75 -2.82
C SER A 73 4.79 -3.44 -1.32
N THR A 74 5.92 -3.55 -0.64
CA THR A 74 6.08 -3.18 0.79
C THR A 74 6.74 -1.80 0.97
N HIS A 75 7.00 -1.09 -0.14
CA HIS A 75 7.82 0.13 -0.14
C HIS A 75 7.23 1.22 -1.08
N LEU A 76 5.91 1.40 -1.10
CA LEU A 76 5.30 2.49 -1.87
C LEU A 76 5.43 3.84 -1.16
N GLY A 77 5.56 4.91 -1.94
CA GLY A 77 5.63 6.28 -1.45
C GLY A 77 7.02 6.74 -1.00
N THR A 78 7.22 8.05 -0.96
CA THR A 78 8.53 8.67 -0.66
C THR A 78 8.54 9.29 0.74
N TYR A 79 8.92 8.52 1.76
CA TYR A 79 9.20 9.09 3.09
C TYR A 79 10.55 9.81 3.18
N GLY A 80 11.30 9.91 2.08
CA GLY A 80 12.58 10.64 1.99
C GLY A 80 13.74 10.15 2.85
N MET A 81 13.50 9.18 3.75
CA MET A 81 14.44 8.77 4.79
C MET A 81 14.77 7.27 4.77
N GLY A 82 14.44 6.55 3.69
CA GLY A 82 14.75 5.12 3.56
C GLY A 82 14.05 4.22 4.60
N GLY A 83 12.96 4.68 5.20
CA GLY A 83 12.12 3.90 6.11
C GLY A 83 11.10 3.01 5.37
N PRO A 84 10.40 2.11 6.09
CA PRO A 84 9.38 1.25 5.49
C PRO A 84 8.29 2.11 4.84
N GLY A 85 8.06 1.88 3.54
CA GLY A 85 7.01 2.57 2.79
C GLY A 85 5.63 2.00 3.11
N PHE A 86 4.68 2.28 2.22
CA PHE A 86 3.35 1.73 2.28
C PHE A 86 3.30 0.34 1.64
N PHE A 87 2.53 -0.55 2.27
CA PHE A 87 2.08 -1.78 1.67
C PHE A 87 0.99 -1.47 0.65
N GLY A 88 1.16 -1.95 -0.57
CA GLY A 88 0.15 -1.91 -1.62
C GLY A 88 -0.07 -3.27 -2.25
N LEU A 89 -1.34 -3.64 -2.43
CA LEU A 89 -1.75 -4.80 -3.20
C LEU A 89 -2.01 -4.36 -4.66
N LEU A 90 -1.26 -4.89 -5.62
CA LEU A 90 -1.47 -4.56 -7.04
C LEU A 90 -2.65 -5.38 -7.57
N LEU A 91 -3.73 -4.68 -7.88
CA LEU A 91 -4.96 -5.24 -8.37
C LEU A 91 -5.13 -4.94 -9.86
N GLU A 92 -5.50 -5.95 -10.62
CA GLU A 92 -5.84 -5.83 -12.04
C GLU A 92 -7.31 -6.19 -12.27
N LYS A 93 -8.03 -5.31 -12.97
CA LYS A 93 -9.41 -5.54 -13.41
C LYS A 93 -9.60 -4.95 -14.79
N GLU A 94 -10.09 -5.76 -15.72
CA GLU A 94 -10.37 -5.34 -17.11
C GLU A 94 -9.15 -4.69 -17.81
N GLY A 95 -7.93 -5.15 -17.48
CA GLY A 95 -6.68 -4.62 -18.04
C GLY A 95 -6.16 -3.35 -17.38
N VAL A 96 -6.88 -2.79 -16.40
CA VAL A 96 -6.44 -1.64 -15.59
C VAL A 96 -5.76 -2.16 -14.33
N ARG A 97 -4.57 -1.62 -14.03
CA ARG A 97 -3.76 -1.97 -12.86
C ARG A 97 -3.64 -0.81 -11.91
N GLN A 98 -4.02 -1.03 -10.66
CA GLN A 98 -3.95 -0.05 -9.60
C GLN A 98 -3.54 -0.72 -8.29
N TYR A 99 -2.73 -0.03 -7.50
CA TYR A 99 -2.45 -0.44 -6.14
C TYR A 99 -3.59 -0.02 -5.22
N LEU A 100 -4.09 -0.94 -4.42
CA LEU A 100 -4.77 -0.63 -3.15
C LEU A 100 -3.68 -0.47 -2.08
N VAL A 101 -3.44 0.76 -1.65
CA VAL A 101 -2.35 1.12 -0.74
C VAL A 101 -2.88 1.46 0.63
N TYR A 102 -2.28 0.90 1.68
CA TYR A 102 -2.53 1.33 3.04
C TYR A 102 -1.51 2.38 3.48
N ALA A 103 -1.92 3.65 3.40
CA ALA A 103 -1.10 4.84 3.56
C ALA A 103 -0.81 5.19 5.03
N VAL A 104 -0.34 4.21 5.81
CA VAL A 104 0.10 4.38 7.20
C VAL A 104 1.54 3.92 7.37
N TRP A 105 2.26 4.56 8.30
CA TRP A 105 3.66 4.23 8.58
C TRP A 105 3.81 2.75 8.98
N ALA A 106 4.73 2.04 8.33
CA ALA A 106 4.97 0.62 8.53
C ALA A 106 3.68 -0.23 8.40
N SER A 107 2.84 0.10 7.42
CA SER A 107 1.54 -0.53 7.14
C SER A 107 1.57 -2.05 7.02
N GLY A 108 2.64 -2.67 6.50
CA GLY A 108 2.79 -4.12 6.50
C GLY A 108 2.71 -4.77 7.89
N GLN A 109 2.97 -4.00 8.95
CA GLN A 109 2.86 -4.43 10.35
C GLN A 109 1.44 -4.33 10.92
N TYR A 110 0.49 -3.84 10.14
CA TYR A 110 -0.93 -3.71 10.48
C TYR A 110 -1.84 -4.58 9.60
N ILE A 111 -1.24 -5.48 8.81
CA ILE A 111 -1.95 -6.33 7.87
C ILE A 111 -1.70 -7.78 8.25
N LEU A 112 -2.79 -8.56 8.32
CA LEU A 112 -2.75 -9.99 8.54
C LEU A 112 -3.29 -10.71 7.30
N LEU A 113 -2.57 -11.74 6.84
CA LEU A 113 -3.08 -12.73 5.90
C LEU A 113 -3.23 -14.07 6.64
N ASP A 114 -4.45 -14.59 6.68
CA ASP A 114 -4.80 -15.82 7.41
C ASP A 114 -4.32 -15.81 8.87
N GLY A 115 -4.44 -14.65 9.53
CA GLY A 115 -4.05 -14.43 10.92
C GLY A 115 -2.55 -14.21 11.15
N ARG A 116 -1.72 -14.26 10.10
CA ARG A 116 -0.27 -14.05 10.17
C ARG A 116 0.11 -12.71 9.56
N VAL A 117 0.98 -11.96 10.25
CA VAL A 117 1.35 -10.59 9.85
C VAL A 117 2.18 -10.58 8.56
N ILE A 118 1.95 -9.57 7.71
CA ILE A 118 2.71 -9.39 6.47
C ILE A 118 4.18 -9.10 6.77
N GLU A 119 4.43 -8.11 7.63
CA GLU A 119 5.76 -7.69 8.06
C GLU A 119 5.79 -7.42 9.57
N CYS A 120 6.97 -7.49 10.19
CA CYS A 120 7.15 -7.01 11.55
C CYS A 120 8.55 -6.44 11.75
N HIS A 121 8.76 -5.77 12.89
CA HIS A 121 10.09 -5.31 13.25
C HIS A 121 11.04 -6.51 13.40
N LEU A 122 12.29 -6.37 12.94
CA LEU A 122 13.27 -7.47 12.83
C LEU A 122 13.47 -8.28 14.13
N ASN A 123 13.36 -7.63 15.29
CA ASN A 123 13.47 -8.26 16.61
C ASN A 123 12.44 -9.38 16.83
N TYR A 124 11.35 -9.38 16.06
CA TYR A 124 10.22 -10.30 16.21
C TYR A 124 10.11 -11.29 15.05
N ASN A 125 10.97 -11.22 14.03
CA ASN A 125 10.87 -12.08 12.85
C ASN A 125 10.95 -13.58 13.21
N LYS A 126 11.78 -13.96 14.18
CA LYS A 126 11.91 -15.37 14.60
C LYS A 126 10.70 -15.87 15.39
N SER A 127 10.05 -15.00 16.18
CA SER A 127 8.91 -15.39 17.03
C SER A 127 7.58 -15.30 16.32
N HIS A 128 7.39 -14.30 15.45
CA HIS A 128 6.13 -14.07 14.73
C HIS A 128 6.16 -14.63 13.32
N ARG A 129 7.35 -14.88 12.76
CA ARG A 129 7.58 -15.39 11.41
C ARG A 129 6.65 -14.70 10.41
N PRO A 130 6.80 -13.40 10.12
CA PRO A 130 5.95 -12.68 9.16
C PRO A 130 5.93 -13.36 7.78
N TRP A 131 4.96 -13.05 6.92
CA TRP A 131 4.94 -13.58 5.55
C TRP A 131 6.16 -13.15 4.73
N ILE A 132 6.70 -11.97 5.02
CA ILE A 132 7.91 -11.44 4.40
C ILE A 132 8.89 -10.99 5.49
N SER A 133 10.17 -11.29 5.27
CA SER A 133 11.28 -10.66 5.96
C SER A 133 12.27 -10.16 4.91
N SER A 134 12.43 -8.84 4.81
CA SER A 134 13.44 -8.23 3.94
C SER A 134 14.01 -7.00 4.65
N TRP A 135 15.28 -7.09 5.04
CA TRP A 135 15.98 -6.02 5.75
C TRP A 135 17.42 -5.92 5.25
N ALA A 136 17.81 -4.72 4.80
CA ALA A 136 19.16 -4.48 4.33
C ALA A 136 20.21 -4.81 5.40
N GLY A 137 21.28 -5.50 4.99
CA GLY A 137 22.38 -5.89 5.89
C GLY A 137 22.12 -7.14 6.74
N LYS A 138 21.03 -7.88 6.49
CA LYS A 138 20.78 -9.19 7.10
C LYS A 138 21.19 -10.35 6.20
N PRO A 139 21.65 -11.47 6.78
CA PRO A 139 21.94 -12.69 6.02
C PRO A 139 20.71 -13.20 5.26
N GLU A 140 20.93 -13.91 4.16
CA GLU A 140 19.87 -14.45 3.31
C GLU A 140 18.94 -15.40 4.07
N GLU A 141 19.47 -16.17 5.03
CA GLU A 141 18.67 -17.06 5.88
C GLU A 141 17.68 -16.33 6.81
N GLU A 142 17.86 -15.02 7.03
CA GLU A 142 16.92 -14.16 7.75
C GLU A 142 16.00 -13.39 6.80
N GLN A 143 16.04 -13.70 5.49
CA GLN A 143 15.20 -13.10 4.46
C GLN A 143 14.34 -14.16 3.77
N TRP A 144 13.06 -13.88 3.60
CA TRP A 144 12.14 -14.78 2.91
C TRP A 144 10.93 -14.02 2.38
N ASP A 145 10.28 -14.62 1.38
CA ASP A 145 9.00 -14.18 0.84
C ASP A 145 8.12 -15.42 0.63
N GLU A 146 7.18 -15.62 1.54
CA GLU A 146 6.13 -16.63 1.43
C GLU A 146 4.80 -16.00 0.95
N LEU A 147 4.74 -14.66 0.83
CA LEU A 147 3.53 -13.92 0.47
C LEU A 147 3.23 -14.00 -1.01
N THR A 148 4.25 -13.88 -1.86
CA THR A 148 4.11 -13.85 -3.33
C THR A 148 3.29 -15.02 -3.84
N ALA A 149 3.60 -16.24 -3.38
CA ALA A 149 2.89 -17.44 -3.80
C ALA A 149 1.43 -17.52 -3.29
N LYS A 150 1.08 -16.76 -2.24
CA LYS A 150 -0.25 -16.76 -1.64
C LYS A 150 -1.18 -15.68 -2.18
N VAL A 151 -0.62 -14.57 -2.63
CA VAL A 151 -1.40 -13.41 -3.05
C VAL A 151 -1.47 -13.32 -4.57
N THR A 152 -0.36 -13.56 -5.27
CA THR A 152 -0.32 -13.40 -6.73
C THR A 152 -1.18 -14.45 -7.41
N GLY A 153 -2.09 -13.99 -8.27
CA GLY A 153 -3.09 -14.80 -8.97
C GLY A 153 -4.41 -14.95 -8.23
N SER A 154 -4.50 -14.52 -6.97
CA SER A 154 -5.76 -14.57 -6.21
C SER A 154 -6.76 -13.51 -6.70
N VAL A 155 -8.05 -13.81 -6.57
CA VAL A 155 -9.15 -12.92 -6.96
C VAL A 155 -9.88 -12.44 -5.72
N VAL A 156 -10.17 -11.14 -5.65
CA VAL A 156 -11.00 -10.55 -4.59
C VAL A 156 -12.44 -11.01 -4.78
N SER A 157 -12.92 -11.83 -3.85
CA SER A 157 -14.23 -12.47 -3.88
C SER A 157 -15.24 -11.85 -2.92
N ALA A 158 -14.77 -11.18 -1.86
CA ALA A 158 -15.59 -10.39 -0.95
C ALA A 158 -14.80 -9.21 -0.37
N VAL A 159 -15.53 -8.13 -0.05
CA VAL A 159 -14.97 -6.90 0.54
C VAL A 159 -15.87 -6.44 1.69
N CYS A 160 -15.28 -6.33 2.88
CA CYS A 160 -15.92 -5.73 4.05
C CYS A 160 -15.08 -4.56 4.53
N LEU A 161 -15.68 -3.37 4.60
CA LEU A 161 -15.04 -2.16 5.11
C LEU A 161 -15.85 -1.68 6.31
N THR A 162 -15.14 -1.40 7.40
CA THR A 162 -15.67 -0.79 8.63
C THR A 162 -14.83 0.44 8.97
N ASP A 163 -15.11 1.08 10.10
CA ASP A 163 -14.31 2.20 10.58
C ASP A 163 -12.88 1.78 10.99
N GLU A 164 -12.68 0.51 11.35
CA GLU A 164 -11.42 0.02 11.94
C GLU A 164 -10.68 -1.01 11.09
N GLU A 165 -11.35 -1.66 10.13
CA GLU A 165 -10.72 -2.66 9.27
C GLU A 165 -11.25 -2.68 7.84
N LEU A 166 -10.37 -3.06 6.91
CA LEU A 166 -10.73 -3.54 5.57
C LEU A 166 -10.38 -5.03 5.50
N ARG A 167 -11.35 -5.85 5.14
CA ARG A 167 -11.19 -7.29 4.92
C ARG A 167 -11.47 -7.64 3.47
N LEU A 168 -10.52 -8.33 2.86
CA LEU A 168 -10.64 -8.91 1.53
C LEU A 168 -10.62 -10.45 1.65
N GLU A 169 -11.61 -11.11 1.06
CA GLU A 169 -11.53 -12.55 0.81
C GLU A 169 -10.88 -12.78 -0.55
N LEU A 170 -9.75 -13.47 -0.55
CA LEU A 170 -8.98 -13.81 -1.73
C LEU A 170 -9.21 -15.28 -2.09
N THR A 171 -9.53 -15.56 -3.35
CA THR A 171 -9.69 -16.93 -3.85
C THR A 171 -8.63 -17.27 -4.89
N GLN A 172 -7.95 -18.41 -4.72
CA GLN A 172 -6.97 -18.93 -5.66
C GLN A 172 -7.08 -20.46 -5.74
N GLU A 173 -7.30 -21.01 -6.93
CA GLU A 173 -7.38 -22.47 -7.16
C GLU A 173 -8.35 -23.21 -6.20
N GLY A 174 -9.43 -22.54 -5.78
CA GLY A 174 -10.42 -23.07 -4.83
C GLY A 174 -10.06 -22.91 -3.35
N ALA A 175 -8.82 -22.52 -3.02
CA ALA A 175 -8.46 -22.08 -1.69
C ALA A 175 -8.99 -20.67 -1.42
N ARG A 176 -9.34 -20.41 -0.15
CA ARG A 176 -9.75 -19.09 0.35
C ARG A 176 -8.75 -18.61 1.38
N SER A 177 -8.32 -17.37 1.24
CA SER A 177 -7.51 -16.66 2.22
C SER A 177 -8.17 -15.34 2.59
N GLN A 178 -7.86 -14.84 3.77
CA GLN A 178 -8.38 -13.59 4.29
C GLN A 178 -7.24 -12.61 4.51
N LEU A 179 -7.24 -11.51 3.76
CA LEU A 179 -6.31 -10.41 3.93
C LEU A 179 -7.04 -9.27 4.66
N VAL A 180 -6.53 -8.88 5.83
CA VAL A 180 -7.17 -7.87 6.68
C VAL A 180 -6.19 -6.76 7.01
N PHE A 181 -6.60 -5.54 6.74
CA PHE A 181 -5.93 -4.30 7.11
C PHE A 181 -6.61 -3.77 8.37
N TYR A 182 -5.82 -3.44 9.40
CA TYR A 182 -6.34 -3.00 10.68
C TYR A 182 -5.88 -1.58 11.02
N LYS A 183 -6.77 -0.77 11.61
CA LYS A 183 -6.40 0.36 12.46
C LYS A 183 -5.62 -0.15 13.66
N TYR A 184 -6.11 -1.20 14.31
CA TYR A 184 -5.46 -1.90 15.40
C TYR A 184 -5.99 -3.33 15.51
N HIS A 185 -5.14 -4.26 15.94
CA HIS A 185 -5.55 -5.60 16.34
C HIS A 185 -4.63 -6.10 17.45
N GLN A 186 -5.17 -6.86 18.41
CA GLN A 186 -4.44 -7.32 19.59
C GLN A 186 -3.27 -8.28 19.26
N ASP A 187 -3.39 -9.01 18.15
CA ASP A 187 -2.38 -9.99 17.70
C ASP A 187 -1.26 -9.35 16.86
N LEU A 188 -1.30 -8.02 16.65
CA LEU A 188 -0.22 -7.35 15.94
C LEU A 188 1.07 -7.40 16.78
N PRO A 189 2.23 -7.69 16.16
CA PRO A 189 3.50 -7.73 16.86
C PRO A 189 3.79 -6.40 17.58
N PRO A 190 4.49 -6.39 18.71
CA PRO A 190 4.87 -5.17 19.41
C PRO A 190 5.77 -4.26 18.55
N LEU A 191 5.91 -3.01 19.00
CA LEU A 191 6.85 -2.05 18.42
C LEU A 191 8.29 -2.52 18.66
N GLY A 192 9.24 -2.06 17.83
CA GLY A 192 10.65 -2.49 17.91
C GLY A 192 11.33 -2.28 19.27
N ASN A 193 10.80 -1.35 20.07
CA ASN A 193 11.24 -1.05 21.43
C ASN A 193 10.59 -1.95 22.52
N GLY A 194 9.79 -2.94 22.15
CA GLY A 194 9.10 -3.84 23.09
C GLY A 194 7.77 -3.32 23.62
N GLN A 195 7.37 -2.09 23.30
CA GLN A 195 6.07 -1.58 23.73
C GLN A 195 4.93 -2.25 22.93
N PRO A 196 3.73 -2.37 23.53
CA PRO A 196 2.55 -2.83 22.82
C PRO A 196 2.32 -2.02 21.53
N ARG A 197 1.78 -2.69 20.50
CA ARG A 197 1.35 -2.01 19.29
C ARG A 197 0.29 -0.96 19.64
N LYS A 198 0.35 0.18 18.96
CA LYS A 198 -0.65 1.26 19.05
C LYS A 198 -1.53 1.24 17.80
N PRO A 199 -2.68 1.93 17.79
CA PRO A 199 -3.40 2.20 16.56
C PRO A 199 -2.49 2.84 15.49
N ALA A 200 -2.71 2.48 14.22
CA ALA A 200 -1.98 3.02 13.07
C ALA A 200 -2.19 4.53 12.90
N PHE A 201 -3.35 5.02 13.31
CA PHE A 201 -3.77 6.42 13.32
C PHE A 201 -4.76 6.64 14.46
N GLU A 202 -4.91 7.90 14.89
CA GLU A 202 -5.80 8.29 16.00
C GLU A 202 -7.18 8.71 15.47
N ASP A 203 -7.20 9.64 14.53
CA ASP A 203 -8.41 10.25 13.98
C ASP A 203 -8.89 9.60 12.68
N GLY A 204 -10.18 9.76 12.35
CA GLY A 204 -10.76 9.25 11.11
C GLY A 204 -11.02 7.73 11.11
N VAL A 205 -11.39 7.24 9.92
CA VAL A 205 -11.71 5.82 9.67
C VAL A 205 -10.70 5.19 8.72
N ILE A 206 -10.52 3.87 8.77
CA ILE A 206 -9.49 3.19 7.96
C ILE A 206 -9.63 3.47 6.46
N GLY A 207 -10.85 3.71 5.99
CA GLY A 207 -11.11 4.04 4.59
C GLY A 207 -10.42 5.33 4.12
N ASP A 208 -10.14 6.29 5.01
CA ASP A 208 -9.41 7.52 4.71
C ASP A 208 -7.91 7.29 4.45
N TYR A 209 -7.40 6.17 4.96
CA TYR A 209 -5.99 5.78 4.87
C TYR A 209 -5.74 4.69 3.82
N LEU A 210 -6.80 4.21 3.15
CA LEU A 210 -6.72 3.24 2.06
C LEU A 210 -6.93 3.97 0.74
N VAL A 211 -5.92 4.02 -0.12
CA VAL A 211 -5.95 4.80 -1.36
C VAL A 211 -5.75 3.92 -2.59
N LEU A 212 -6.40 4.29 -3.69
CA LEU A 212 -6.06 3.74 -5.01
C LEU A 212 -4.99 4.60 -5.69
N SER A 213 -3.89 3.95 -6.06
CA SER A 213 -2.79 4.56 -6.81
C SER A 213 -2.62 3.88 -8.16
N GLU A 214 -2.33 4.66 -9.19
CA GLU A 214 -1.87 4.10 -10.47
C GLU A 214 -0.55 3.36 -10.28
N GLU A 215 -0.31 2.31 -11.07
CA GLU A 215 0.86 1.41 -10.93
C GLU A 215 2.20 2.16 -10.94
N HIS A 216 2.30 3.23 -11.72
CA HIS A 216 3.53 4.00 -11.91
C HIS A 216 3.53 5.36 -11.18
N ALA A 217 2.53 5.61 -10.35
CA ALA A 217 2.47 6.84 -9.57
C ALA A 217 3.21 6.72 -8.24
N VAL A 218 3.78 7.84 -7.79
CA VAL A 218 4.53 8.00 -6.56
C VAL A 218 3.67 8.76 -5.56
N LEU A 219 3.38 8.13 -4.42
CA LEU A 219 2.65 8.77 -3.31
C LEU A 219 3.60 9.68 -2.51
N HIS A 220 3.21 10.93 -2.29
CA HIS A 220 3.99 11.90 -1.52
C HIS A 220 3.42 12.03 -0.09
N VAL A 221 4.31 12.08 0.91
CA VAL A 221 3.95 12.17 2.34
C VAL A 221 4.65 13.33 3.02
#